data_AF-A0A0C9ZLS2-F1
#
_entry.id   AF-A0A0C9ZLS2-F1
#
_cell.length_a   1.000
_cell.length_b   1.000
_cell.length_c   1.000
_cell.angle_alpha   90.00
_cell.angle_beta   90.00
_cell.angle_gamma   90.00
#
_symmetry.space_group_name_H-M   'P 1'
#
loop_
_entity.id
_entity.type
_entity.pdbx_description
1 polymer ?
#
loop_
_entity_poly.entity_id
_entity_poly.type
_entity_poly.pdbx_seq_one_letter_code
_entity_poly.pdbx_strand_id
1 'polypeptide(L)'
;MMIFNNYKQALQIIEEGKKMLPCIMDDLGITDVSVFRRWLSEENEYLMAHSCKPEEETLQMEYWQKLVNMDASRKHLSDLTWTVATPSSAATSSFIQKDIAVTTCKEMMCHHAMENFKKDLKIVQDLEVRLGITKHWVPEDEEWQATGCLVTNCKYQRYLDQLKSLVVSQIFKLSKMNQVGTGYKLCKHIAKALKACSAAIHTTLNWFNTAARTCSPPHPQLTFKEVVEYTFLADFDLLHNATHEDISQRLWATPAAHAAMDQYFKVCHVEEEIKRLNVEVHCTITYLHDEACYVKACIAQLQVSHPPLAYQVQLHYNICTKFTNHHLHLLTKITHLPGFTGTILPRKSMKTNPSNSASEPMTIIPSVLSITTTSPSPPASPDSVGGDEYLDELDGDGDEYEDDKSALTLQDIIHISSDRCVVQEEY
;
A
#
# COMPACT_ATOMS: atom_id res chain seq x y z
N MET A 1 15.23 -22.78 12.43
CA MET A 1 14.69 -22.92 11.07
C MET A 1 13.24 -22.43 11.08
N MET A 2 12.91 -21.49 10.19
CA MET A 2 11.60 -20.81 10.14
C MET A 2 10.42 -21.78 10.03
N ILE A 3 10.55 -22.78 9.14
CA ILE A 3 9.51 -23.80 8.87
C ILE A 3 9.07 -24.56 10.14
N PHE A 4 10.00 -24.96 11.01
CA PHE A 4 9.66 -25.69 12.25
C PHE A 4 8.81 -24.83 13.21
N ASN A 5 9.19 -23.56 13.39
CA ASN A 5 8.46 -22.64 14.25
C ASN A 5 7.08 -22.30 13.68
N ASN A 6 7.01 -22.07 12.36
CA ASN A 6 5.75 -21.83 11.66
C ASN A 6 4.80 -23.02 11.79
N TYR A 7 5.31 -24.25 11.66
CA TYR A 7 4.49 -25.46 11.84
C TYR A 7 3.94 -25.59 13.26
N LYS A 8 4.78 -25.33 14.26
CA LYS A 8 4.35 -25.35 15.68
C LYS A 8 3.28 -24.29 15.95
N GLN A 9 3.48 -23.08 15.44
CA GLN A 9 2.52 -21.98 15.57
C GLN A 9 1.20 -22.31 14.87
N ALA A 10 1.26 -22.88 13.67
CA ALA A 10 0.08 -23.31 12.93
C ALA A 10 -0.74 -24.37 13.71
N LEU A 11 -0.08 -25.39 14.25
CA LEU A 11 -0.75 -26.41 15.07
C LEU A 11 -1.40 -25.82 16.32
N GLN A 12 -0.70 -24.89 16.99
CA GLN A 12 -1.22 -24.21 18.17
C GLN A 12 -2.48 -23.38 17.83
N ILE A 13 -2.46 -22.62 16.73
CA ILE A 13 -3.61 -21.81 16.31
C ILE A 13 -4.81 -22.70 15.98
N ILE A 14 -4.61 -23.86 15.36
CA ILE A 14 -5.70 -24.81 15.10
C ILE A 14 -6.27 -25.35 16.41
N GLU A 15 -5.42 -25.69 17.38
CA GLU A 15 -5.88 -26.19 18.69
C GLU A 15 -6.67 -25.12 19.46
N GLU A 16 -6.17 -23.88 19.48
CA GLU A 16 -6.85 -22.74 20.09
C GLU A 16 -8.18 -22.45 19.38
N GLY A 17 -8.18 -22.41 18.05
CA GLY A 17 -9.37 -22.18 17.23
C GLY A 17 -10.45 -23.24 17.44
N LYS A 18 -10.07 -24.53 17.56
CA LYS A 18 -11.01 -25.62 17.86
C LYS A 18 -11.70 -25.47 19.22
N LYS A 19 -11.06 -24.81 20.18
CA LYS A 19 -11.64 -24.54 21.52
C LYS A 19 -12.46 -23.26 21.53
N MET A 20 -11.98 -22.22 20.86
CA MET A 20 -12.57 -20.87 20.92
C MET A 20 -13.78 -20.71 19.98
N LEU A 21 -13.69 -21.25 18.77
CA LEU A 21 -14.72 -21.03 17.74
C LEU A 21 -16.10 -21.57 18.15
N PRO A 22 -16.25 -22.77 18.76
CA PRO A 22 -17.55 -23.23 19.22
C PRO A 22 -18.16 -22.32 20.29
N CYS A 23 -17.37 -21.84 21.26
CA CYS A 23 -17.86 -20.93 22.28
C CYS A 23 -18.37 -19.61 21.66
N ILE A 24 -17.62 -19.04 20.71
CA ILE A 24 -18.04 -17.81 20.02
C ILE A 24 -19.31 -18.05 19.18
N MET A 25 -19.42 -19.21 18.53
CA MET A 25 -20.61 -19.60 17.78
C MET A 25 -21.83 -19.73 18.68
N ASP A 26 -21.68 -20.34 19.86
CA ASP A 26 -22.75 -20.46 20.86
C ASP A 26 -23.19 -19.09 21.39
N ASP A 27 -22.23 -18.22 21.72
CA ASP A 27 -22.48 -16.85 22.20
C ASP A 27 -23.24 -15.99 21.17
N LEU A 28 -23.00 -16.23 19.87
CA LEU A 28 -23.65 -15.54 18.76
C LEU A 28 -24.91 -16.26 18.22
N GLY A 29 -25.25 -17.43 18.77
CA GLY A 29 -26.39 -18.24 18.30
C GLY A 29 -26.22 -18.81 16.88
N ILE A 30 -24.98 -19.01 16.43
CA ILE A 30 -24.64 -19.51 15.10
C ILE A 30 -24.52 -21.04 15.16
N THR A 31 -25.37 -21.74 14.42
CA THR A 31 -25.34 -23.22 14.36
C THR A 31 -24.49 -23.77 13.22
N ASP A 32 -24.27 -22.99 12.16
CA ASP A 32 -23.55 -23.43 10.96
C ASP A 32 -22.40 -22.49 10.60
N VAL A 33 -21.25 -23.09 10.30
CA VAL A 33 -20.02 -22.41 9.90
C VAL A 33 -20.15 -21.80 8.49
N SER A 34 -21.10 -22.27 7.67
CA SER A 34 -21.38 -21.68 6.35
C SER A 34 -21.82 -20.21 6.43
N VAL A 35 -22.35 -19.78 7.59
CA VAL A 35 -22.75 -18.40 7.86
C VAL A 35 -21.59 -17.43 7.66
N PHE A 36 -20.37 -17.79 8.10
CA PHE A 36 -19.20 -16.92 7.94
C PHE A 36 -18.81 -16.72 6.47
N ARG A 37 -18.96 -17.73 5.61
CA ARG A 37 -18.69 -17.60 4.16
C ARG A 37 -19.73 -16.73 3.47
N ARG A 38 -20.98 -16.84 3.91
CA ARG A 38 -22.07 -15.99 3.43
C ARG A 38 -21.86 -14.54 3.85
N TRP A 39 -21.50 -14.28 5.10
CA TRP A 39 -21.16 -12.95 5.58
C TRP A 39 -20.00 -12.31 4.80
N LEU A 40 -18.94 -13.07 4.52
CA LEU A 40 -17.85 -12.58 3.67
C LEU A 40 -18.32 -12.22 2.24
N SER A 41 -19.28 -12.97 1.70
CA SER A 41 -19.84 -12.71 0.36
C SER A 41 -20.74 -11.47 0.37
N GLU A 42 -21.60 -11.34 1.39
CA GLU A 42 -22.45 -10.16 1.63
C GLU A 42 -21.58 -8.89 1.81
N GLU A 43 -20.51 -8.97 2.57
CA GLU A 43 -19.54 -7.88 2.75
C GLU A 43 -18.85 -7.51 1.43
N ASN A 44 -18.42 -8.51 0.64
CA ASN A 44 -17.80 -8.25 -0.66
C ASN A 44 -18.78 -7.60 -1.65
N GLU A 45 -20.01 -8.10 -1.75
CA GLU A 45 -21.05 -7.51 -2.60
C GLU A 45 -21.35 -6.06 -2.19
N TYR A 46 -21.43 -5.81 -0.88
CA TYR A 46 -21.59 -4.47 -0.33
C TYR A 46 -20.43 -3.55 -0.76
N LEU A 47 -19.17 -3.97 -0.55
CA LEU A 47 -18.01 -3.17 -0.92
C LEU A 47 -17.92 -2.92 -2.42
N MET A 48 -18.26 -3.90 -3.24
CA MET A 48 -18.26 -3.75 -4.71
C MET A 48 -19.34 -2.77 -5.17
N ALA A 49 -20.55 -2.85 -4.61
CA ALA A 49 -21.63 -1.91 -4.92
C ALA A 49 -21.27 -0.46 -4.56
N HIS A 50 -20.52 -0.27 -3.47
CA HIS A 50 -20.12 1.07 -2.99
C HIS A 50 -18.84 1.61 -3.64
N SER A 51 -18.13 0.80 -4.44
CA SER A 51 -16.92 1.22 -5.15
C SER A 51 -17.21 2.07 -6.39
N CYS A 52 -18.43 2.01 -6.94
CA CYS A 52 -18.81 2.71 -8.16
C CYS A 52 -19.86 3.79 -7.85
N LYS A 53 -19.47 5.07 -7.94
CA LYS A 53 -20.47 6.15 -7.98
C LYS A 53 -21.20 6.07 -9.33
N PRO A 54 -22.53 6.24 -9.37
CA PRO A 54 -23.25 6.26 -10.63
C PRO A 54 -22.68 7.36 -11.55
N GLU A 55 -22.39 6.98 -12.78
CA GLU A 55 -21.75 7.85 -13.78
C GLU A 55 -22.58 9.11 -14.04
N GLU A 56 -23.90 8.95 -14.06
CA GLU A 56 -24.86 10.04 -14.27
C GLU A 56 -24.80 11.11 -13.17
N GLU A 57 -24.79 10.73 -11.88
CA GLU A 57 -24.63 11.69 -10.79
C GLU A 57 -23.27 12.39 -10.84
N THR A 58 -22.23 11.69 -11.29
CA THR A 58 -20.89 12.26 -11.45
C THR A 58 -20.87 13.34 -12.54
N LEU A 59 -21.53 13.08 -13.67
CA LEU A 59 -21.66 14.04 -14.76
C LEU A 59 -22.56 15.23 -14.39
N GLN A 60 -23.66 15.00 -13.67
CA GLN A 60 -24.52 16.07 -13.16
C GLN A 60 -23.77 16.97 -12.17
N MET A 61 -22.99 16.39 -11.25
CA MET A 61 -22.15 17.15 -10.33
C MET A 61 -21.07 17.98 -11.06
N GLU A 62 -20.46 17.42 -12.11
CA GLU A 62 -19.51 18.15 -12.95
C GLU A 62 -20.20 19.31 -13.68
N TYR A 63 -21.35 19.06 -14.29
CA TYR A 63 -22.16 20.08 -14.96
C TYR A 63 -22.52 21.21 -13.99
N TRP A 64 -23.00 20.87 -12.79
CA TRP A 64 -23.30 21.85 -11.75
C TRP A 64 -22.08 22.70 -11.38
N GLN A 65 -20.94 22.07 -11.14
CA GLN A 65 -19.72 22.79 -10.79
C GLN A 65 -19.23 23.70 -11.93
N LYS A 66 -19.40 23.29 -13.19
CA LYS A 66 -19.05 24.09 -14.37
C LYS A 66 -19.99 25.28 -14.57
N LEU A 67 -21.28 25.12 -14.29
CA LEU A 67 -22.23 26.23 -14.29
C LEU A 67 -21.91 27.27 -13.21
N VAL A 68 -21.51 26.85 -12.00
CA VAL A 68 -21.03 27.77 -10.95
C VAL A 68 -19.79 28.53 -11.42
N ASN A 69 -18.83 27.84 -12.05
CA ASN A 69 -17.61 28.48 -12.56
C ASN A 69 -17.93 29.46 -13.70
N MET A 70 -18.84 29.10 -14.61
CA MET A 70 -19.29 29.97 -15.69
C MET A 70 -19.93 31.26 -15.15
N ASP A 71 -20.76 31.18 -14.11
CA ASP A 71 -21.34 32.37 -13.46
C ASP A 71 -20.27 33.23 -12.77
N ALA A 72 -19.28 32.61 -12.13
CA ALA A 72 -18.14 33.33 -11.55
C ALA A 72 -17.29 34.04 -12.63
N SER A 73 -16.98 33.36 -13.74
CA SER A 73 -16.29 33.93 -14.90
C SER A 73 -17.07 35.09 -15.53
N ARG A 74 -18.41 34.98 -15.59
CA ARG A 74 -19.30 36.05 -16.06
C ARG A 74 -19.22 37.28 -15.16
N LYS A 75 -19.31 37.11 -13.84
CA LYS A 75 -19.21 38.20 -12.85
C LYS A 75 -17.84 38.89 -12.92
N HIS A 76 -16.77 38.11 -13.03
CA HIS A 76 -15.41 38.64 -13.17
C HIS A 76 -15.26 39.48 -14.45
N LEU A 77 -15.84 39.04 -15.57
CA LEU A 77 -15.86 39.81 -16.81
C LEU A 77 -16.66 41.11 -16.67
N SER A 78 -17.83 41.10 -16.00
CA SER A 78 -18.61 42.31 -15.79
C SER A 78 -17.88 43.34 -14.92
N ASP A 79 -17.18 42.89 -13.86
CA ASP A 79 -16.43 43.76 -12.96
C ASP A 79 -15.25 44.44 -13.68
N LEU A 80 -14.53 43.68 -14.51
CA LEU A 80 -13.46 44.20 -15.36
C LEU A 80 -13.99 45.19 -16.41
N THR A 81 -15.15 44.93 -17.00
CA THR A 81 -15.75 45.80 -18.02
C THR A 81 -16.23 47.13 -17.42
N TRP A 82 -16.78 47.11 -16.19
CA TRP A 82 -17.27 48.31 -15.51
C TRP A 82 -16.16 49.27 -15.09
N THR A 83 -14.92 48.78 -14.88
CA THR A 83 -13.78 49.57 -14.39
C THR A 83 -12.97 50.29 -15.48
N VAL A 84 -13.36 50.19 -16.75
CA VAL A 84 -12.63 50.76 -17.91
C VAL A 84 -13.03 52.21 -18.26
N ALA A 85 -14.06 52.79 -17.61
CA ALA A 85 -14.62 54.08 -18.04
C ALA A 85 -14.22 55.31 -17.18
N THR A 86 -12.92 55.62 -17.02
CA THR A 86 -12.51 56.97 -16.58
C THR A 86 -11.15 57.38 -17.16
N PRO A 87 -11.09 58.24 -18.20
CA PRO A 87 -9.84 58.84 -18.64
C PRO A 87 -9.45 59.95 -17.65
N SER A 88 -8.35 59.77 -16.91
CA SER A 88 -7.80 60.84 -16.07
C SER A 88 -6.99 61.81 -16.93
N SER A 89 -7.35 63.10 -16.85
CA SER A 89 -6.74 64.25 -17.54
C SER A 89 -5.22 64.17 -17.73
N ALA A 90 -4.79 64.37 -18.96
CA ALA A 90 -3.41 64.37 -19.43
C ALA A 90 -2.56 65.52 -18.86
N ALA A 91 -1.30 65.21 -18.50
CA ALA A 91 -0.11 66.06 -18.76
C ALA A 91 1.14 65.47 -18.07
N THR A 92 1.88 64.54 -18.71
CA THR A 92 3.35 64.31 -18.63
C THR A 92 3.72 63.07 -19.46
N SER A 93 4.79 63.11 -20.27
CA SER A 93 5.23 61.99 -21.14
C SER A 93 5.47 60.64 -20.40
N SER A 94 6.02 60.67 -19.18
CA SER A 94 6.21 59.48 -18.34
C SER A 94 4.91 58.92 -17.74
N PHE A 95 3.87 59.74 -17.65
CA PHE A 95 2.52 59.33 -17.22
C PHE A 95 1.82 58.57 -18.34
N ILE A 96 1.95 59.04 -19.58
CA ILE A 96 1.35 58.41 -20.78
C ILE A 96 1.85 56.97 -20.94
N GLN A 97 3.15 56.70 -20.76
CA GLN A 97 3.68 55.33 -20.93
C GLN A 97 3.22 54.36 -19.83
N LYS A 98 3.07 54.84 -18.58
CA LYS A 98 2.49 54.05 -17.48
C LYS A 98 0.99 53.83 -17.68
N ASP A 99 0.27 54.83 -18.19
CA ASP A 99 -1.16 54.76 -18.45
C ASP A 99 -1.48 53.81 -19.63
N ILE A 100 -0.64 53.81 -20.66
CA ILE A 100 -0.68 52.81 -21.75
C ILE A 100 -0.45 51.41 -21.19
N ALA A 101 0.60 51.19 -20.39
CA ALA A 101 0.88 49.87 -19.81
C ALA A 101 -0.25 49.36 -18.89
N VAL A 102 -0.85 50.25 -18.09
CA VAL A 102 -2.01 49.93 -17.24
C VAL A 102 -3.25 49.62 -18.09
N THR A 103 -3.47 50.36 -19.17
CA THR A 103 -4.59 50.13 -20.11
C THR A 103 -4.42 48.80 -20.84
N THR A 104 -3.25 48.51 -21.40
CA THR A 104 -2.93 47.23 -22.06
C THR A 104 -3.03 46.04 -21.10
N CYS A 105 -2.60 46.20 -19.84
CA CYS A 105 -2.74 45.16 -18.82
C CYS A 105 -4.22 44.85 -18.52
N LYS A 106 -5.06 45.88 -18.34
CA LYS A 106 -6.51 45.72 -18.13
C LYS A 106 -7.21 45.12 -19.36
N GLU A 107 -6.84 45.54 -20.56
CA GLU A 107 -7.34 44.99 -21.80
C GLU A 107 -7.00 43.50 -21.92
N MET A 108 -5.75 43.12 -21.62
CA MET A 108 -5.31 41.72 -21.58
C MET A 108 -6.07 40.91 -20.51
N MET A 109 -6.34 41.48 -19.34
CA MET A 109 -7.17 40.85 -18.31
C MET A 109 -8.61 40.64 -18.77
N CYS A 110 -9.21 41.61 -19.48
CA CYS A 110 -10.55 41.47 -20.07
C CYS A 110 -10.57 40.36 -21.13
N HIS A 111 -9.54 40.29 -21.98
CA HIS A 111 -9.39 39.24 -22.99
C HIS A 111 -9.29 37.86 -22.34
N HIS A 112 -8.43 37.68 -21.33
CA HIS A 112 -8.32 36.43 -20.60
C HIS A 112 -9.64 36.04 -19.91
N ALA A 113 -10.35 37.00 -19.30
CA ALA A 113 -11.65 36.76 -18.69
C ALA A 113 -12.70 36.30 -19.71
N MET A 114 -12.73 36.95 -20.88
CA MET A 114 -13.61 36.58 -22.00
C MET A 114 -13.29 35.18 -22.54
N GLU A 115 -12.01 34.85 -22.70
CA GLU A 115 -11.57 33.52 -23.13
C GLU A 115 -11.94 32.44 -22.11
N ASN A 116 -11.77 32.69 -20.82
CA ASN A 116 -12.17 31.78 -19.76
C ASN A 116 -13.67 31.54 -19.76
N PHE A 117 -14.48 32.60 -19.88
CA PHE A 117 -15.93 32.47 -20.01
C PHE A 117 -16.34 31.63 -21.23
N LYS A 118 -15.71 31.86 -22.40
CA LYS A 118 -15.96 31.06 -23.61
C LYS A 118 -15.57 29.59 -23.44
N LYS A 119 -14.46 29.30 -22.76
CA LYS A 119 -14.02 27.94 -22.43
C LYS A 119 -15.03 27.25 -21.52
N ASP A 120 -15.45 27.92 -20.44
CA ASP A 120 -16.44 27.40 -19.51
C ASP A 120 -17.78 27.13 -20.22
N LEU A 121 -18.26 28.07 -21.05
CA LEU A 121 -19.47 27.90 -21.86
C LEU A 121 -19.40 26.68 -22.78
N LYS A 122 -18.26 26.48 -23.45
CA LYS A 122 -18.08 25.33 -24.35
C LYS A 122 -18.15 23.99 -23.59
N ILE A 123 -17.55 23.93 -22.41
CA ILE A 123 -17.59 22.72 -21.55
C ILE A 123 -19.02 22.46 -21.07
N VAL A 124 -19.75 23.50 -20.65
CA VAL A 124 -21.15 23.41 -20.23
C VAL A 124 -22.03 22.87 -21.37
N GLN A 125 -21.87 23.39 -22.60
CA GLN A 125 -22.62 22.92 -23.78
C GLN A 125 -22.31 21.44 -24.13
N ASP A 126 -21.06 21.01 -24.01
CA ASP A 126 -20.68 19.61 -24.22
C ASP A 126 -21.36 18.69 -23.19
N LEU A 127 -21.37 19.10 -21.93
CA LEU A 127 -22.04 18.36 -20.85
C LEU A 127 -23.56 18.33 -21.01
N GLU A 128 -24.19 19.41 -21.50
CA GLU A 128 -25.63 19.43 -21.82
C GLU A 128 -26.00 18.39 -22.89
N VAL A 129 -25.17 18.26 -23.94
CA VAL A 129 -25.37 17.25 -24.99
C VAL A 129 -25.21 15.84 -24.41
N ARG A 130 -24.19 15.62 -23.59
CA ARG A 130 -23.93 14.30 -22.96
C ARG A 130 -25.02 13.89 -21.98
N LEU A 131 -25.60 14.83 -21.25
CA LEU A 131 -26.67 14.61 -20.28
C LEU A 131 -28.08 14.68 -20.90
N GLY A 132 -28.21 15.04 -22.18
CA GLY A 132 -29.51 15.20 -22.85
C GLY A 132 -30.35 16.38 -22.32
N ILE A 133 -29.71 17.38 -21.71
CA ILE A 133 -30.38 18.52 -21.08
C ILE A 133 -30.89 19.48 -22.16
N THR A 134 -32.21 19.68 -22.20
CA THR A 134 -32.85 20.56 -23.21
C THR A 134 -32.94 22.02 -22.75
N LYS A 135 -33.00 22.26 -21.44
CA LYS A 135 -33.09 23.59 -20.84
C LYS A 135 -31.89 23.80 -19.90
N HIS A 136 -31.12 24.85 -20.16
CA HIS A 136 -30.02 25.27 -19.30
C HIS A 136 -30.47 25.48 -17.85
N TRP A 137 -29.76 24.87 -16.89
CA TRP A 137 -30.10 24.97 -15.46
C TRP A 137 -29.84 26.36 -14.91
N VAL A 138 -30.82 26.89 -14.20
CA VAL A 138 -30.78 28.18 -13.51
C VAL A 138 -30.89 27.94 -12.01
N PRO A 139 -30.35 28.82 -11.14
CA PRO A 139 -30.44 28.65 -9.69
C PRO A 139 -31.84 28.45 -9.09
N GLU A 140 -32.89 28.79 -9.82
CA GLU A 140 -34.30 28.63 -9.41
C GLU A 140 -34.87 27.26 -9.77
N ASP A 141 -34.20 26.47 -10.63
CA ASP A 141 -34.68 25.14 -11.05
C ASP A 141 -34.45 24.09 -9.96
N GLU A 142 -35.37 23.13 -9.84
CA GLU A 142 -35.30 22.04 -8.85
C GLU A 142 -34.07 21.15 -9.08
N GLU A 143 -33.74 20.87 -10.35
CA GLU A 143 -32.58 20.05 -10.73
C GLU A 143 -31.26 20.70 -10.27
N TRP A 144 -31.15 22.02 -10.40
CA TRP A 144 -29.99 22.77 -9.92
C TRP A 144 -29.80 22.66 -8.41
N GLN A 145 -30.90 22.81 -7.66
CA GLN A 145 -30.88 22.74 -6.20
C GLN A 145 -30.61 21.31 -5.73
N ALA A 146 -31.22 20.30 -6.35
CA ALA A 146 -31.01 18.90 -6.05
C ALA A 146 -29.54 18.48 -6.29
N THR A 147 -28.96 18.84 -7.44
CA THR A 147 -27.54 18.54 -7.70
C THR A 147 -26.62 19.36 -6.79
N GLY A 148 -26.97 20.59 -6.43
CA GLY A 148 -26.23 21.36 -5.42
C GLY A 148 -26.19 20.66 -4.05
N CYS A 149 -27.33 20.11 -3.62
CA CYS A 149 -27.42 19.25 -2.43
C CYS A 149 -26.55 17.98 -2.58
N LEU A 150 -26.57 17.32 -3.74
CA LEU A 150 -25.70 16.16 -4.00
C LEU A 150 -24.21 16.52 -3.93
N VAL A 151 -23.79 17.64 -4.52
CA VAL A 151 -22.39 18.11 -4.48
C VAL A 151 -21.95 18.41 -3.05
N THR A 152 -22.80 19.05 -2.24
CA THR A 152 -22.49 19.35 -0.83
C THR A 152 -22.38 18.08 0.00
N ASN A 153 -23.30 17.12 -0.17
CA ASN A 153 -23.25 15.81 0.46
C ASN A 153 -22.01 15.00 0.04
N CYS A 154 -21.64 15.04 -1.25
CA CYS A 154 -20.42 14.40 -1.75
C CYS A 154 -19.15 15.03 -1.16
N LYS A 155 -19.11 16.35 -0.99
CA LYS A 155 -17.99 17.04 -0.31
C LYS A 155 -17.90 16.61 1.16
N TYR A 156 -19.04 16.54 1.84
CA TYR A 156 -19.13 16.01 3.21
C TYR A 156 -18.59 14.57 3.30
N GLN A 157 -19.06 13.66 2.44
CA GLN A 157 -18.58 12.27 2.38
C GLN A 157 -17.07 12.18 2.10
N ARG A 158 -16.53 13.00 1.19
CA ARG A 158 -15.08 13.02 0.92
C ARG A 158 -14.26 13.42 2.15
N TYR A 159 -14.69 14.45 2.87
CA TYR A 159 -13.99 14.86 4.11
C TYR A 159 -14.14 13.82 5.21
N LEU A 160 -15.29 13.15 5.26
CA LEU A 160 -15.54 12.02 6.13
C LEU A 160 -14.59 10.85 5.85
N ASP A 161 -14.41 10.46 4.58
CA ASP A 161 -13.50 9.39 4.16
C ASP A 161 -12.03 9.74 4.39
N GLN A 162 -11.67 11.00 4.16
CA GLN A 162 -10.35 11.51 4.51
C GLN A 162 -10.12 11.43 6.03
N LEU A 163 -11.08 11.84 6.84
CA LEU A 163 -11.00 11.78 8.30
C LEU A 163 -10.82 10.33 8.78
N LYS A 164 -11.63 9.40 8.27
CA LYS A 164 -11.53 7.96 8.57
C LYS A 164 -10.14 7.43 8.26
N SER A 165 -9.62 7.68 7.05
CA SER A 165 -8.30 7.19 6.64
C SER A 165 -7.16 7.70 7.55
N LEU A 166 -7.28 8.93 8.05
CA LEU A 166 -6.31 9.51 8.97
C LEU A 166 -6.38 8.88 10.37
N VAL A 167 -7.59 8.63 10.88
CA VAL A 167 -7.80 7.96 12.18
C VAL A 167 -7.28 6.52 12.12
N VAL A 168 -7.63 5.76 11.08
CA VAL A 168 -7.10 4.42 10.82
C VAL A 168 -5.57 4.46 10.80
N SER A 169 -4.99 5.37 10.03
CA SER A 169 -3.53 5.55 9.95
C SER A 169 -2.90 5.87 11.32
N GLN A 170 -3.56 6.67 12.15
CA GLN A 170 -3.10 6.99 13.50
C GLN A 170 -3.12 5.76 14.41
N ILE A 171 -4.20 4.96 14.39
CA ILE A 171 -4.32 3.72 15.18
C ILE A 171 -3.19 2.75 14.82
N PHE A 172 -2.94 2.54 13.53
CA PHE A 172 -1.83 1.69 13.07
C PHE A 172 -0.46 2.23 13.49
N LYS A 173 -0.26 3.56 13.45
CA LYS A 173 0.99 4.19 13.93
C LYS A 173 1.19 4.02 15.44
N LEU A 174 0.13 4.17 16.23
CA LEU A 174 0.15 3.93 17.68
C LEU A 174 0.45 2.47 18.00
N SER A 175 -0.17 1.54 17.29
CA SER A 175 0.10 0.10 17.43
C SER A 175 1.57 -0.22 17.18
N LYS A 176 2.17 0.36 16.12
CA LYS A 176 3.61 0.21 15.82
C LYS A 176 4.52 0.82 16.90
N MET A 177 4.13 1.95 17.51
CA MET A 177 4.90 2.56 18.60
C MET A 177 5.03 1.63 19.81
N ASN A 178 3.99 0.85 20.08
CA ASN A 178 3.90 -0.04 21.23
C ASN A 178 4.55 -1.42 20.98
N GLN A 179 5.18 -1.65 19.83
CA GLN A 179 5.81 -2.92 19.49
C GLN A 179 7.22 -3.03 20.08
N VAL A 180 7.47 -4.12 20.83
CA VAL A 180 8.77 -4.44 21.43
C VAL A 180 9.79 -4.72 20.32
N GLY A 181 10.97 -4.10 20.39
CA GLY A 181 12.04 -4.22 19.37
C GLY A 181 12.18 -3.02 18.44
N THR A 182 11.40 -1.96 18.64
CA THR A 182 11.49 -0.72 17.85
C THR A 182 12.69 0.12 18.30
N GLY A 183 13.70 0.28 17.44
CA GLY A 183 14.88 1.09 17.73
C GLY A 183 14.56 2.58 17.91
N TYR A 184 15.37 3.30 18.69
CA TYR A 184 15.16 4.71 19.06
C TYR A 184 14.88 5.64 17.86
N LYS A 185 15.61 5.47 16.75
CA LYS A 185 15.40 6.27 15.52
C LYS A 185 13.99 6.06 14.94
N LEU A 186 13.52 4.81 14.89
CA LEU A 186 12.18 4.49 14.38
C LEU A 186 11.09 5.05 15.30
N CYS A 187 11.25 4.99 16.62
CA CYS A 187 10.35 5.64 17.57
C CYS A 187 10.23 7.16 17.33
N LYS A 188 11.35 7.85 17.04
CA LYS A 188 11.35 9.29 16.72
C LYS A 188 10.56 9.59 15.44
N HIS A 189 10.71 8.77 14.40
CA HIS A 189 9.92 8.90 13.17
C HIS A 189 8.44 8.65 13.40
N ILE A 190 8.08 7.64 14.20
CA ILE A 190 6.68 7.35 14.55
C ILE A 190 6.08 8.54 15.32
N ALA A 191 6.80 9.11 16.30
CA ALA A 191 6.34 10.28 17.04
C ALA A 191 6.11 11.51 16.12
N LYS A 192 7.03 11.78 15.18
CA LYS A 192 6.86 12.84 14.17
C LYS A 192 5.64 12.58 13.29
N ALA A 193 5.44 11.34 12.85
CA ALA A 193 4.31 10.94 12.03
C ALA A 193 2.97 11.03 12.77
N LEU A 194 2.95 10.75 14.07
CA LEU A 194 1.77 10.92 14.94
C LEU A 194 1.42 12.39 15.12
N LYS A 195 2.41 13.26 15.35
CA LYS A 195 2.19 14.71 15.43
C LYS A 195 1.62 15.27 14.12
N ALA A 196 2.17 14.84 12.98
CA ALA A 196 1.67 15.22 11.66
C ALA A 196 0.23 14.72 11.42
N CYS A 197 -0.05 13.46 11.78
CA CYS A 197 -1.41 12.91 11.70
C CYS A 197 -2.39 13.69 12.58
N SER A 198 -2.04 14.03 13.82
CA SER A 198 -2.91 14.81 14.71
C SER A 198 -3.25 16.18 14.12
N ALA A 199 -2.27 16.88 13.54
CA ALA A 199 -2.52 18.14 12.85
C ALA A 199 -3.44 17.98 11.63
N ALA A 200 -3.22 16.93 10.82
CA ALA A 200 -4.06 16.62 9.66
C ALA A 200 -5.51 16.24 10.05
N ILE A 201 -5.68 15.55 11.18
CA ILE A 201 -7.01 15.24 11.73
C ILE A 201 -7.72 16.53 12.14
N HIS A 202 -7.06 17.46 12.81
CA HIS A 202 -7.66 18.76 13.14
C HIS A 202 -8.11 19.54 11.90
N THR A 203 -7.28 19.64 10.86
CA THR A 203 -7.65 20.36 9.63
C THR A 203 -8.81 19.69 8.91
N THR A 204 -8.77 18.36 8.79
CA THR A 204 -9.82 17.59 8.13
C THR A 204 -11.13 17.64 8.92
N LEU A 205 -11.07 17.59 10.25
CA LEU A 205 -12.22 17.74 11.13
C LEU A 205 -12.88 19.12 10.97
N ASN A 206 -12.09 20.18 10.83
CA ASN A 206 -12.63 21.52 10.55
C ASN A 206 -13.34 21.58 9.20
N TRP A 207 -12.78 20.96 8.16
CA TRP A 207 -13.43 20.86 6.85
C TRP A 207 -14.71 20.04 6.91
N PHE A 208 -14.69 18.89 7.61
CA PHE A 208 -15.86 18.05 7.86
C PHE A 208 -16.97 18.83 8.57
N ASN A 209 -16.68 19.47 9.71
CA ASN A 209 -17.67 20.26 10.46
C ASN A 209 -18.18 21.47 9.68
N THR A 210 -17.38 22.00 8.75
CA THR A 210 -17.83 23.08 7.85
C THR A 210 -18.79 22.53 6.79
N ALA A 211 -18.45 21.43 6.14
CA ALA A 211 -19.32 20.77 5.17
C ALA A 211 -20.63 20.26 5.80
N ALA A 212 -20.56 19.69 7.00
CA ALA A 212 -21.71 19.19 7.75
C ALA A 212 -22.76 20.28 8.02
N ARG A 213 -22.32 21.53 8.24
CA ARG A 213 -23.21 22.70 8.40
C ARG A 213 -23.86 23.16 7.10
N THR A 214 -23.20 22.91 5.98
CA THR A 214 -23.67 23.33 4.65
C THR A 214 -24.66 22.32 4.04
N CYS A 215 -24.66 21.08 4.53
CA CYS A 215 -25.59 20.04 4.07
C CYS A 215 -27.03 20.36 4.51
N SER A 216 -27.99 19.92 3.70
CA SER A 216 -29.43 20.03 3.98
C SER A 216 -30.04 18.63 3.98
N PRO A 217 -30.42 18.06 5.14
CA PRO A 217 -30.39 18.64 6.49
C PRO A 217 -28.97 18.74 7.10
N PRO A 218 -28.74 19.64 8.08
CA PRO A 218 -27.44 19.75 8.76
C PRO A 218 -27.07 18.45 9.49
N HIS A 219 -25.84 17.97 9.27
CA HIS A 219 -25.35 16.75 9.92
C HIS A 219 -24.73 17.03 11.30
N PRO A 220 -24.70 16.02 12.20
CA PRO A 220 -24.01 16.11 13.48
C PRO A 220 -22.54 16.51 13.32
N GLN A 221 -22.05 17.37 14.19
CA GLN A 221 -20.64 17.79 14.25
C GLN A 221 -19.86 16.91 15.21
N LEU A 222 -18.57 16.76 14.95
CA LEU A 222 -17.67 16.02 15.82
C LEU A 222 -16.65 16.94 16.49
N THR A 223 -16.34 16.62 17.74
CA THR A 223 -15.22 17.20 18.48
C THR A 223 -13.98 16.34 18.34
N PHE A 224 -12.80 16.95 18.47
CA PHE A 224 -11.54 16.20 18.39
C PHE A 224 -11.43 15.14 19.49
N LYS A 225 -12.04 15.39 20.66
CA LYS A 225 -12.05 14.45 21.78
C LYS A 225 -12.78 13.15 21.38
N GLU A 226 -13.97 13.27 20.78
CA GLU A 226 -14.72 12.11 20.27
C GLU A 226 -13.89 11.35 19.22
N VAL A 227 -13.22 12.07 18.31
CA VAL A 227 -12.38 11.46 17.27
C VAL A 227 -11.22 10.64 17.84
N VAL A 228 -10.60 11.10 18.93
CA VAL A 228 -9.48 10.40 19.59
C VAL A 228 -9.96 9.27 20.52
N GLU A 229 -11.17 9.40 21.07
CA GLU A 229 -11.80 8.35 21.88
C GLU A 229 -12.17 7.11 21.04
N TYR A 230 -12.26 7.25 19.71
CA TYR A 230 -12.32 6.12 18.77
C TYR A 230 -10.97 5.38 18.75
N THR A 231 -10.77 4.54 19.75
CA THR A 231 -9.57 3.69 19.89
C THR A 231 -9.65 2.44 19.01
N PHE A 232 -10.85 2.04 18.61
CA PHE A 232 -11.12 0.88 17.78
C PHE A 232 -11.85 1.27 16.49
N LEU A 233 -11.56 0.58 15.38
CA LEU A 233 -12.19 0.85 14.08
C LEU A 233 -13.71 0.68 14.13
N ALA A 234 -14.19 -0.21 14.98
CA ALA A 234 -15.62 -0.49 15.14
C ALA A 234 -16.36 0.55 16.00
N ASP A 235 -15.65 1.45 16.69
CA ASP A 235 -16.29 2.53 17.47
C ASP A 235 -16.56 3.77 16.60
N PHE A 236 -16.04 3.82 15.36
CA PHE A 236 -16.25 4.96 14.46
C PHE A 236 -17.65 4.92 13.84
N ASP A 237 -18.68 5.00 14.69
CA ASP A 237 -20.13 4.94 14.38
C ASP A 237 -20.58 5.93 13.28
N LEU A 238 -19.76 6.95 12.99
CA LEU A 238 -19.95 7.88 11.88
C LEU A 238 -19.84 7.19 10.49
N LEU A 239 -19.17 6.04 10.40
CA LEU A 239 -19.19 5.18 9.21
C LEU A 239 -20.59 4.67 8.90
N HIS A 240 -21.35 4.32 9.94
CA HIS A 240 -22.64 3.63 9.83
C HIS A 240 -23.80 4.56 9.45
N ASN A 241 -23.78 5.81 9.94
CA ASN A 241 -24.90 6.75 9.75
C ASN A 241 -24.84 7.57 8.45
N ALA A 242 -23.69 7.59 7.76
CA ALA A 242 -23.47 8.42 6.57
C ALA A 242 -23.58 7.66 5.24
N THR A 243 -23.66 6.33 5.28
CA THR A 243 -23.98 5.49 4.12
C THR A 243 -25.50 5.33 4.04
N HIS A 244 -26.04 5.29 2.81
CA HIS A 244 -27.48 5.27 2.56
C HIS A 244 -28.19 4.01 3.12
N GLU A 245 -27.43 2.98 3.53
CA GLU A 245 -27.91 1.82 4.26
C GLU A 245 -27.27 1.77 5.64
N ASP A 246 -28.09 1.65 6.68
CA ASP A 246 -27.64 1.41 8.05
C ASP A 246 -27.04 0.01 8.15
N ILE A 247 -25.73 -0.10 7.88
CA ILE A 247 -24.96 -1.34 7.95
C ILE A 247 -25.00 -1.92 9.39
N SER A 248 -25.32 -1.11 10.42
CA SER A 248 -25.43 -1.59 11.80
C SER A 248 -26.52 -2.66 11.98
N GLN A 249 -27.49 -2.72 11.07
CA GLN A 249 -28.51 -3.78 11.04
C GLN A 249 -27.97 -5.11 10.48
N ARG A 250 -26.82 -5.10 9.81
CA ARG A 250 -26.19 -6.31 9.27
C ARG A 250 -25.39 -6.99 10.38
N LEU A 251 -25.77 -8.23 10.69
CA LEU A 251 -25.08 -9.04 11.71
C LEU A 251 -23.58 -9.16 11.45
N TRP A 252 -23.14 -9.28 10.19
CA TRP A 252 -21.72 -9.39 9.85
C TRP A 252 -20.89 -8.15 10.20
N ALA A 253 -21.52 -6.96 10.25
CA ALA A 253 -20.85 -5.70 10.58
C ALA A 253 -20.72 -5.45 12.10
N THR A 254 -21.30 -6.32 12.92
CA THR A 254 -21.19 -6.21 14.39
C THR A 254 -19.78 -6.59 14.84
N PRO A 255 -19.16 -5.88 15.81
CA PRO A 255 -17.79 -6.19 16.28
C PRO A 255 -17.60 -7.65 16.69
N ALA A 256 -18.60 -8.23 17.36
CA ALA A 256 -18.56 -9.62 17.79
C ALA A 256 -18.60 -10.61 16.62
N ALA A 257 -19.38 -10.32 15.58
CA ALA A 257 -19.45 -11.14 14.37
C ALA A 257 -18.16 -11.06 13.54
N HIS A 258 -17.56 -9.88 13.42
CA HIS A 258 -16.24 -9.71 12.81
C HIS A 258 -15.16 -10.49 13.56
N ALA A 259 -15.11 -10.40 14.89
CA ALA A 259 -14.18 -11.17 15.70
C ALA A 259 -14.37 -12.70 15.48
N ALA A 260 -15.61 -13.15 15.32
CA ALA A 260 -15.92 -14.55 15.01
C ALA A 260 -15.44 -14.95 13.60
N MET A 261 -15.70 -14.11 12.59
CA MET A 261 -15.21 -14.32 11.22
C MET A 261 -13.68 -14.40 11.18
N ASP A 262 -12.99 -13.48 11.85
CA ASP A 262 -11.54 -13.45 11.93
C ASP A 262 -10.99 -14.75 12.51
N GLN A 263 -11.57 -15.25 13.61
CA GLN A 263 -11.16 -16.52 14.20
C GLN A 263 -11.39 -17.70 13.25
N TYR A 264 -12.56 -17.77 12.61
CA TYR A 264 -12.88 -18.83 11.66
C TYR A 264 -11.92 -18.82 10.45
N PHE A 265 -11.74 -17.68 9.80
CA PHE A 265 -10.87 -17.58 8.62
C PHE A 265 -9.39 -17.74 8.99
N LYS A 266 -8.97 -17.32 10.19
CA LYS A 266 -7.63 -17.62 10.71
C LYS A 266 -7.40 -19.13 10.82
N VAL A 267 -8.37 -19.91 11.30
CA VAL A 267 -8.26 -21.38 11.31
C VAL A 267 -8.18 -21.94 9.90
N CYS A 268 -9.06 -21.52 8.98
CA CYS A 268 -9.03 -21.96 7.59
C CYS A 268 -7.68 -21.68 6.91
N HIS A 269 -7.15 -20.46 7.06
CA HIS A 269 -5.86 -20.09 6.48
C HIS A 269 -4.70 -20.87 7.09
N VAL A 270 -4.75 -21.17 8.38
CA VAL A 270 -3.71 -21.98 9.01
C VAL A 270 -3.76 -23.43 8.54
N GLU A 271 -4.94 -24.00 8.27
CA GLU A 271 -5.06 -25.31 7.64
C GLU A 271 -4.47 -25.33 6.22
N GLU A 272 -4.66 -24.27 5.45
CA GLU A 272 -4.01 -24.08 4.15
C GLU A 272 -2.50 -23.93 4.29
N GLU A 273 -2.05 -23.19 5.29
CA GLU A 273 -0.63 -22.98 5.59
C GLU A 273 0.06 -24.28 5.97
N ILE A 274 -0.58 -25.19 6.73
CA ILE A 274 -0.04 -26.53 6.99
C ILE A 274 0.19 -27.30 5.68
N LYS A 275 -0.75 -27.22 4.72
CA LYS A 275 -0.58 -27.87 3.41
C LYS A 275 0.63 -27.29 2.66
N ARG A 276 0.82 -25.97 2.71
CA ARG A 276 1.98 -25.29 2.11
C ARG A 276 3.29 -25.67 2.81
N LEU A 277 3.32 -25.65 4.14
CA LEU A 277 4.47 -26.05 4.94
C LEU A 277 4.83 -27.52 4.69
N ASN A 278 3.87 -28.42 4.49
CA ASN A 278 4.15 -29.81 4.13
C ASN A 278 4.89 -29.90 2.78
N VAL A 279 4.51 -29.08 1.79
CA VAL A 279 5.21 -29.00 0.50
C VAL A 279 6.61 -28.41 0.70
N GLU A 280 6.74 -27.35 1.50
CA GLU A 280 8.02 -26.69 1.76
C GLU A 280 9.01 -27.60 2.49
N VAL A 281 8.54 -28.35 3.50
CA VAL A 281 9.30 -29.42 4.19
C VAL A 281 9.81 -30.43 3.17
N HIS A 282 8.93 -30.93 2.30
CA HIS A 282 9.28 -31.93 1.30
C HIS A 282 10.29 -31.41 0.26
N CYS A 283 10.10 -30.19 -0.23
CA CYS A 283 11.01 -29.51 -1.15
C CYS A 283 12.38 -29.28 -0.51
N THR A 284 12.41 -28.86 0.75
CA THR A 284 13.66 -28.60 1.49
C THR A 284 14.46 -29.89 1.66
N ILE A 285 13.81 -30.99 2.05
CA ILE A 285 14.48 -32.29 2.20
C ILE A 285 15.06 -32.75 0.86
N THR A 286 14.26 -32.66 -0.21
CA THR A 286 14.69 -33.04 -1.56
C THR A 286 15.87 -32.20 -2.02
N TYR A 287 15.82 -30.88 -1.82
CA TYR A 287 16.93 -29.98 -2.14
C TYR A 287 18.21 -30.36 -1.40
N LEU A 288 18.14 -30.58 -0.08
CA LEU A 288 19.31 -30.95 0.72
C LEU A 288 19.90 -32.30 0.30
N HIS A 289 19.05 -33.24 -0.12
CA HIS A 289 19.49 -34.53 -0.63
C HIS A 289 20.18 -34.40 -1.99
N ASP A 290 19.54 -33.72 -2.94
CA ASP A 290 20.05 -33.51 -4.30
C ASP A 290 21.36 -32.72 -4.28
N GLU A 291 21.44 -31.65 -3.48
CA GLU A 291 22.66 -30.86 -3.28
C GLU A 291 23.81 -31.72 -2.73
N ALA A 292 23.54 -32.58 -1.75
CA ALA A 292 24.55 -33.48 -1.21
C ALA A 292 25.04 -34.49 -2.27
N CYS A 293 24.15 -35.04 -3.09
CA CYS A 293 24.50 -35.93 -4.19
C CYS A 293 25.31 -35.20 -5.27
N TYR A 294 24.89 -34.00 -5.66
CA TYR A 294 25.53 -33.16 -6.67
C TYR A 294 26.96 -32.81 -6.26
N VAL A 295 27.16 -32.27 -5.05
CA VAL A 295 28.49 -31.86 -4.59
C VAL A 295 29.43 -33.07 -4.47
N LYS A 296 28.94 -34.23 -4.01
CA LYS A 296 29.74 -35.46 -3.97
C LYS A 296 30.18 -35.91 -5.37
N ALA A 297 29.29 -35.83 -6.35
CA ALA A 297 29.61 -36.16 -7.73
C ALA A 297 30.59 -35.15 -8.36
N CYS A 298 30.46 -33.84 -8.07
CA CYS A 298 31.46 -32.83 -8.44
C CYS A 298 32.84 -33.14 -7.85
N ILE A 299 32.90 -33.51 -6.56
CA ILE A 299 34.16 -33.87 -5.90
C ILE A 299 34.78 -35.09 -6.57
N ALA A 300 34.01 -36.12 -6.90
CA ALA A 300 34.50 -37.31 -7.59
C ALA A 300 35.08 -36.99 -8.99
N GLN A 301 34.43 -36.12 -9.75
CA GLN A 301 34.95 -35.64 -11.05
C GLN A 301 36.23 -34.81 -10.86
N LEU A 302 36.25 -33.89 -9.90
CA LEU A 302 37.41 -33.05 -9.61
C LEU A 302 38.60 -33.83 -9.06
N GLN A 303 38.38 -34.95 -8.36
CA GLN A 303 39.47 -35.81 -7.89
C GLN A 303 40.30 -36.37 -9.06
N VAL A 304 39.65 -36.67 -10.19
CA VAL A 304 40.31 -37.17 -11.40
C VAL A 304 40.98 -36.03 -12.17
N SER A 305 40.31 -34.89 -12.30
CA SER A 305 40.77 -33.79 -13.17
C SER A 305 41.68 -32.76 -12.49
N HIS A 306 41.46 -32.43 -11.21
CA HIS A 306 42.23 -31.43 -10.45
C HIS A 306 42.17 -31.66 -8.92
N PRO A 307 43.01 -32.55 -8.36
CA PRO A 307 42.97 -32.96 -6.96
C PRO A 307 43.00 -31.82 -5.91
N PRO A 308 43.79 -30.74 -6.08
CA PRO A 308 43.80 -29.65 -5.10
C PRO A 308 42.46 -28.90 -4.98
N LEU A 309 41.72 -28.78 -6.09
CA LEU A 309 40.42 -28.10 -6.11
C LEU A 309 39.35 -29.01 -5.49
N ALA A 310 39.43 -30.32 -5.74
CA ALA A 310 38.58 -31.31 -5.08
C ALA A 310 38.73 -31.24 -3.54
N TYR A 311 39.96 -31.08 -3.04
CA TYR A 311 40.21 -30.94 -1.61
C TYR A 311 39.56 -29.68 -1.01
N GLN A 312 39.64 -28.54 -1.71
CA GLN A 312 39.00 -27.29 -1.27
C GLN A 312 37.46 -27.41 -1.26
N VAL A 313 36.88 -27.98 -2.32
CA VAL A 313 35.42 -28.23 -2.40
C VAL A 313 34.98 -29.20 -1.30
N GLN A 314 35.78 -30.23 -1.00
CA GLN A 314 35.51 -31.16 0.10
C GLN A 314 35.54 -30.47 1.47
N LEU A 315 36.50 -29.56 1.72
CA LEU A 315 36.58 -28.81 2.96
C LEU A 315 35.34 -27.92 3.15
N HIS A 316 34.94 -27.21 2.10
CA HIS A 316 33.73 -26.40 2.11
C HIS A 316 32.46 -27.25 2.33
N TYR A 317 32.35 -28.39 1.63
CA TYR A 317 31.25 -29.33 1.81
C TYR A 317 31.14 -29.85 3.25
N ASN A 318 32.27 -30.16 3.90
CA ASN A 318 32.29 -30.62 5.29
C ASN A 318 31.73 -29.56 6.26
N ILE A 319 31.96 -28.27 5.98
CA ILE A 319 31.39 -27.16 6.76
C ILE A 319 29.88 -27.07 6.51
N CYS A 320 29.44 -27.04 5.25
CA CYS A 320 28.02 -26.99 4.88
C CYS A 320 27.23 -28.18 5.45
N THR A 321 27.82 -29.37 5.47
CA THR A 321 27.19 -30.59 6.00
C THR A 321 26.78 -30.45 7.47
N LYS A 322 27.51 -29.66 8.28
CA LYS A 322 27.13 -29.40 9.68
C LYS A 322 25.77 -28.67 9.75
N PHE A 323 25.57 -27.68 8.89
CA PHE A 323 24.31 -26.93 8.80
C PHE A 323 23.20 -27.79 8.20
N THR A 324 23.50 -28.56 7.15
CA THR A 324 22.54 -29.51 6.56
C THR A 324 22.05 -30.54 7.58
N ASN A 325 22.95 -31.10 8.41
CA ASN A 325 22.57 -32.02 9.48
C ASN A 325 21.68 -31.35 10.52
N HIS A 326 21.94 -30.08 10.86
CA HIS A 326 21.08 -29.32 11.75
C HIS A 326 19.68 -29.10 11.16
N HIS A 327 19.58 -28.74 9.87
CA HIS A 327 18.31 -28.60 9.17
C HIS A 327 17.54 -29.91 9.11
N LEU A 328 18.20 -31.02 8.75
CA LEU A 328 17.60 -32.36 8.75
C LEU A 328 17.11 -32.75 10.15
N HIS A 329 17.87 -32.46 11.20
CA HIS A 329 17.44 -32.72 12.58
C HIS A 329 16.17 -31.94 12.96
N LEU A 330 16.08 -30.66 12.56
CA LEU A 330 14.88 -29.86 12.79
C LEU A 330 13.68 -30.35 11.96
N LEU A 331 13.91 -30.77 10.72
CA LEU A 331 12.89 -31.38 9.86
C LEU A 331 12.37 -32.70 10.44
N THR A 332 13.25 -33.55 10.99
CA THR A 332 12.85 -34.74 11.72
C THR A 332 12.02 -34.39 12.96
N LYS A 333 12.38 -33.33 13.69
CA LYS A 333 11.56 -32.84 14.82
C LYS A 333 10.15 -32.44 14.42
N ILE A 334 9.93 -31.87 13.23
CA ILE A 334 8.57 -31.56 12.72
C ILE A 334 7.70 -32.82 12.71
N THR A 335 8.29 -33.97 12.40
CA THR A 335 7.53 -35.21 12.19
C THR A 335 7.13 -35.90 13.48
N HIS A 336 7.75 -35.49 14.58
CA HIS A 336 7.34 -35.86 15.93
C HIS A 336 6.27 -34.93 16.50
N LEU A 337 5.88 -33.85 15.79
CA LEU A 337 4.81 -32.98 16.26
C LEU A 337 3.44 -33.67 16.12
N PRO A 338 2.58 -33.58 17.15
CA PRO A 338 1.22 -34.11 17.08
C PRO A 338 0.42 -33.29 16.04
N GLY A 339 -0.10 -33.97 15.00
CA GLY A 339 -0.83 -33.32 13.90
C GLY A 339 -0.01 -33.09 12.62
N PHE A 340 1.23 -33.59 12.55
CA PHE A 340 1.98 -33.63 11.29
C PHE A 340 1.30 -34.54 10.27
N THR A 341 1.10 -34.03 9.05
CA THR A 341 0.41 -34.72 7.94
C THR A 341 1.27 -34.88 6.68
N GLY A 342 2.51 -34.36 6.69
CA GLY A 342 3.40 -34.34 5.54
C GLY A 342 4.19 -35.63 5.33
N THR A 343 5.12 -35.61 4.36
CA THR A 343 6.02 -36.73 4.05
C THR A 343 7.48 -36.28 4.00
N ILE A 344 8.37 -37.07 4.61
CA ILE A 344 9.82 -36.79 4.75
C ILE A 344 10.65 -37.47 3.65
N LEU A 345 10.07 -38.38 2.89
CA LEU A 345 10.81 -39.14 1.87
C LEU A 345 11.28 -38.19 0.76
N PRO A 346 12.58 -38.13 0.44
CA PRO A 346 13.06 -37.37 -0.71
C PRO A 346 12.40 -37.89 -2.00
N ARG A 347 11.85 -37.00 -2.82
CA ARG A 347 11.34 -37.34 -4.15
C ARG A 347 12.39 -36.97 -5.20
N LYS A 348 12.31 -37.57 -6.39
CA LYS A 348 13.09 -37.11 -7.54
C LYS A 348 12.67 -35.68 -7.92
N SER A 349 13.61 -34.74 -7.89
CA SER A 349 13.38 -33.37 -8.38
C SER A 349 13.07 -33.38 -9.88
N MET A 350 12.10 -32.57 -10.30
CA MET A 350 11.72 -32.40 -11.70
C MET A 350 12.56 -31.34 -12.43
N LYS A 351 13.39 -30.57 -11.71
CA LYS A 351 14.22 -29.50 -12.27
C LYS A 351 15.63 -30.01 -12.55
N THR A 352 15.83 -30.58 -13.72
CA THR A 352 17.12 -31.15 -14.16
C THR A 352 17.91 -30.22 -15.11
N ASN A 353 17.52 -28.95 -15.25
CA ASN A 353 18.25 -28.03 -16.14
C ASN A 353 19.69 -27.84 -15.64
N PRO A 354 20.66 -27.55 -16.54
CA PRO A 354 22.05 -27.31 -16.17
C PRO A 354 22.14 -26.26 -15.05
N SER A 355 23.03 -26.48 -14.07
CA SER A 355 23.20 -25.66 -12.84
C SER A 355 22.20 -25.91 -11.70
N ASN A 356 21.21 -26.79 -11.82
CA ASN A 356 20.35 -27.17 -10.69
C ASN A 356 20.94 -28.33 -9.90
N SER A 357 20.66 -28.39 -8.59
CA SER A 357 21.15 -29.45 -7.69
C SER A 357 20.74 -30.87 -8.10
N ALA A 358 19.72 -31.03 -8.93
CA ALA A 358 19.26 -32.32 -9.44
C ALA A 358 19.79 -32.68 -10.85
N SER A 359 20.65 -31.84 -11.44
CA SER A 359 21.27 -32.08 -12.75
C SER A 359 22.55 -32.91 -12.63
N GLU A 360 22.97 -33.54 -13.72
CA GLU A 360 24.30 -34.16 -13.77
C GLU A 360 25.38 -33.07 -13.69
N PRO A 361 26.34 -33.18 -12.76
CA PRO A 361 27.37 -32.16 -12.63
C PRO A 361 28.30 -32.17 -13.84
N MET A 362 28.51 -31.00 -14.44
CA MET A 362 29.55 -30.77 -15.42
C MET A 362 30.57 -29.83 -14.80
N THR A 363 31.67 -30.39 -14.32
CA THR A 363 32.66 -29.58 -13.61
C THR A 363 33.54 -28.80 -14.58
N ILE A 364 33.52 -27.47 -14.48
CA ILE A 364 34.37 -26.57 -15.27
C ILE A 364 35.57 -26.16 -14.40
N ILE A 365 36.79 -26.47 -14.87
CA ILE A 365 38.01 -25.98 -14.24
C ILE A 365 38.32 -24.59 -14.81
N PRO A 366 38.37 -23.54 -13.98
CA PRO A 366 38.78 -22.22 -14.45
C PRO A 366 40.17 -22.28 -15.10
N SER A 367 40.32 -21.65 -16.28
CA SER A 367 41.57 -21.68 -17.05
C SER A 367 42.81 -21.20 -16.27
N VAL A 368 42.61 -20.36 -15.25
CA VAL A 368 43.66 -19.87 -14.34
C VAL A 368 44.31 -20.99 -13.50
N LEU A 369 43.59 -22.09 -13.25
CA LEU A 369 44.06 -23.22 -12.44
C LEU A 369 44.69 -24.35 -13.28
N SER A 370 44.61 -24.26 -14.62
CA SER A 370 45.07 -25.33 -15.54
C SER A 370 46.56 -25.28 -15.90
N ILE A 371 47.37 -24.52 -15.16
CA ILE A 371 48.80 -24.37 -15.46
C ILE A 371 49.56 -25.57 -14.88
N THR A 372 49.65 -26.63 -15.67
CA THR A 372 50.48 -27.81 -15.40
C THR A 372 51.96 -27.42 -15.35
N THR A 373 52.56 -27.60 -14.17
CA THR A 373 53.97 -27.94 -13.87
C THR A 373 55.05 -27.68 -14.94
N THR A 374 55.90 -26.69 -14.66
CA THR A 374 57.33 -26.75 -15.00
C THR A 374 58.16 -26.47 -13.73
N SER A 375 59.22 -27.26 -13.55
CA SER A 375 60.14 -27.41 -12.39
C SER A 375 60.79 -26.11 -11.86
N PRO A 376 61.33 -26.09 -10.62
CA PRO A 376 61.63 -24.90 -9.84
C PRO A 376 63.10 -24.43 -9.91
N SER A 377 63.33 -23.14 -9.70
CA SER A 377 64.61 -22.57 -9.25
C SER A 377 64.37 -21.66 -8.02
N PRO A 378 65.20 -21.74 -6.96
CA PRO A 378 64.97 -21.09 -5.66
C PRO A 378 65.85 -19.82 -5.46
N PRO A 379 65.97 -19.24 -4.25
CA PRO A 379 65.00 -18.38 -3.58
C PRO A 379 65.59 -17.00 -3.22
N ALA A 380 64.76 -16.03 -2.86
CA ALA A 380 65.16 -14.93 -1.99
C ALA A 380 64.03 -14.62 -0.99
N SER A 381 64.38 -14.70 0.28
CA SER A 381 63.62 -14.38 1.50
C SER A 381 64.53 -13.50 2.38
N PRO A 382 64.13 -12.95 3.54
CA PRO A 382 62.80 -12.74 4.16
C PRO A 382 62.61 -11.22 4.50
N ASP A 383 61.46 -10.73 4.98
CA ASP A 383 61.08 -10.60 6.41
C ASP A 383 59.61 -10.13 6.45
N SER A 384 58.67 -10.84 7.11
CA SER A 384 58.30 -10.73 8.54
C SER A 384 57.93 -9.29 8.93
N VAL A 385 56.68 -8.93 9.23
CA VAL A 385 55.87 -9.22 10.44
C VAL A 385 54.44 -8.68 10.13
N GLY A 386 53.35 -9.42 10.38
CA GLY A 386 52.48 -9.27 11.57
C GLY A 386 51.89 -7.85 11.70
N GLY A 387 50.60 -7.56 11.76
CA GLY A 387 49.44 -8.31 12.22
C GLY A 387 48.43 -7.24 12.66
N ASP A 388 47.15 -7.57 12.47
CA ASP A 388 45.96 -7.07 13.14
C ASP A 388 45.51 -5.60 13.07
N GLU A 389 44.21 -5.52 12.76
CA GLU A 389 43.27 -4.43 12.87
C GLU A 389 43.20 -3.86 14.29
N TYR A 390 43.15 -2.54 14.40
CA TYR A 390 42.38 -1.86 15.44
C TYR A 390 41.85 -0.53 14.89
N LEU A 391 40.55 -0.50 14.62
CA LEU A 391 39.78 0.72 14.40
C LEU A 391 39.56 1.36 15.77
N ASP A 392 40.12 2.55 15.97
CA ASP A 392 39.76 3.41 17.09
C ASP A 392 39.16 4.72 16.58
N GLU A 393 38.25 5.23 17.41
CA GLU A 393 37.21 6.20 17.16
C GLU A 393 37.73 7.56 16.66
N LEU A 394 37.05 8.12 15.66
CA LEU A 394 36.98 9.57 15.47
C LEU A 394 35.51 9.97 15.32
N ASP A 395 34.97 10.46 16.44
CA ASP A 395 33.83 11.35 16.49
C ASP A 395 34.09 12.54 15.55
N GLY A 396 33.33 12.58 14.46
CA GLY A 396 33.22 13.71 13.56
C GLY A 396 31.78 14.19 13.56
N ASP A 397 31.49 15.17 14.41
CA ASP A 397 30.32 16.03 14.28
C ASP A 397 30.45 16.79 12.95
N GLY A 398 29.42 16.73 12.10
CA GLY A 398 29.49 17.21 10.73
C GLY A 398 28.16 17.09 10.00
N ASP A 399 27.34 18.12 10.23
CA ASP A 399 26.44 18.80 9.29
C ASP A 399 25.31 18.04 8.56
N GLU A 400 24.12 18.61 8.78
CA GLU A 400 23.00 18.77 7.83
C GLU A 400 23.31 18.42 6.37
N TYR A 401 22.62 17.40 5.87
CA TYR A 401 22.18 17.36 4.48
C TYR A 401 20.71 16.94 4.41
N GLU A 402 19.95 17.77 3.70
CA GLU A 402 18.58 17.50 3.29
C GLU A 402 18.46 16.17 2.53
N ASP A 403 17.45 15.38 2.88
CA ASP A 403 16.93 14.35 1.99
C ASP A 403 15.47 14.66 1.64
N ASP A 404 15.28 15.63 0.75
CA ASP A 404 14.01 15.96 0.12
C ASP A 404 13.76 15.12 -1.16
N LYS A 405 14.60 14.10 -1.42
CA LYS A 405 14.47 13.21 -2.59
C LYS A 405 13.58 11.99 -2.35
N SER A 406 13.36 11.62 -1.09
CA SER A 406 12.51 10.48 -0.72
C SER A 406 11.01 10.83 -0.72
N ALA A 407 10.63 12.11 -0.74
CA ALA A 407 9.23 12.54 -0.79
C ALA A 407 8.67 12.65 -2.23
N LEU A 408 9.52 12.93 -3.22
CA LEU A 408 9.12 13.05 -4.63
C LEU A 408 8.79 11.68 -5.27
N THR A 409 9.45 10.61 -4.83
CA THR A 409 9.26 9.26 -5.39
C THR A 409 7.89 8.64 -5.10
N LEU A 410 7.14 9.14 -4.11
CA LEU A 410 5.77 8.68 -3.83
C LEU A 410 4.69 9.42 -4.64
N GLN A 411 4.96 10.64 -5.13
CA GLN A 411 4.03 11.34 -6.02
C GLN A 411 4.09 10.80 -7.46
N ASP A 412 5.27 10.40 -7.93
CA ASP A 412 5.43 9.85 -9.29
C ASP A 412 4.83 8.44 -9.44
N ILE A 413 4.75 7.65 -8.36
CA ILE A 413 4.12 6.31 -8.40
C ILE A 413 2.59 6.41 -8.48
N ILE A 414 1.99 7.51 -8.02
CA ILE A 414 0.54 7.73 -8.08
C ILE A 414 0.10 8.15 -9.49
N HIS A 415 0.98 8.79 -10.28
CA HIS A 415 0.64 9.23 -11.63
C HIS A 415 0.73 8.14 -12.72
N ILE A 416 1.42 7.02 -12.45
CA ILE A 416 1.59 5.94 -13.43
C ILE A 416 0.37 4.99 -13.46
N SER A 417 -0.51 5.03 -12.45
CA SER A 417 -1.67 4.13 -12.38
C SER A 417 -2.95 4.65 -13.04
N SER A 418 -2.97 5.87 -13.58
CA SER A 418 -4.18 6.46 -14.19
C SER A 418 -4.28 6.32 -15.72
N ASP A 419 -3.28 5.74 -16.40
CA ASP A 419 -3.21 5.73 -17.87
C ASP A 419 -3.48 4.37 -18.54
N ARG A 420 -4.16 3.44 -17.86
CA ARG A 420 -4.65 2.20 -18.52
C ARG A 420 -6.08 1.86 -18.13
N CYS A 421 -7.01 2.64 -18.65
CA CYS A 421 -8.31 2.12 -19.04
C CYS A 421 -8.80 2.85 -20.29
N VAL A 422 -8.27 2.45 -21.45
CA VAL A 422 -8.94 2.68 -22.73
C VAL A 422 -9.37 1.31 -23.22
N VAL A 423 -10.65 1.02 -23.04
CA VAL A 423 -11.35 -0.05 -23.74
C VAL A 423 -11.40 0.38 -25.21
N GLN A 424 -10.66 -0.31 -26.07
CA GLN A 424 -10.93 -0.30 -27.51
C GLN A 424 -12.07 -1.26 -27.78
N GLU A 425 -13.29 -0.74 -27.85
CA GLU A 425 -14.33 -1.29 -28.72
C GLU A 425 -14.35 -0.42 -29.98
N GLU A 426 -14.06 -1.00 -31.14
CA GLU A 426 -14.86 -0.77 -32.34
C GLU A 426 -14.48 -1.74 -33.49
N TYR A 427 -15.55 -2.35 -34.03
CA TYR A 427 -15.75 -3.15 -35.25
C TYR A 427 -15.40 -4.64 -35.30
#